data_AF-A0A3D0ZF64-F1
#
_entry.id   AF-A0A3D0ZF64-F1
#
_cell.length_a   1.000
_cell.length_b   1.000
_cell.length_c   1.000
_cell.angle_alpha   90.00
_cell.angle_beta   90.00
_cell.angle_gamma   90.00
#
_symmetry.space_group_name_H-M   'P 1'
#
loop_
_entity.id
_entity.type
_entity.pdbx_description
1 polymer ?
#
loop_
_entity_poly.entity_id
_entity_poly.type
_entity_poly.pdbx_seq_one_letter_code
_entity_poly.pdbx_strand_id
1 'polypeptide(L)' 'MRHVAALAGVGIKTVSRVINDEPGVSEATRDKVLSASRQLSYQLDMAAGSLRRAGRRTL' A
#
# COMPACT_ATOMS: atom_id res chain seq x y z
N MET A 1 1.48 2.04 5.68
CA MET A 1 2.25 0.84 6.13
C MET A 1 1.46 -0.11 7.01
N ARG A 2 0.84 0.33 8.10
CA ARG A 2 0.17 -0.58 9.07
C ARG A 2 -0.97 -1.41 8.44
N HIS A 3 -1.74 -0.83 7.52
CA HIS A 3 -2.82 -1.55 6.83
C HIS A 3 -2.27 -2.57 5.82
N VAL A 4 -1.22 -2.22 5.07
CA VAL A 4 -0.52 -3.15 4.17
C VAL A 4 0.08 -4.32 4.96
N ALA A 5 0.68 -4.04 6.11
CA ALA A 5 1.24 -5.06 7.01
C ALA A 5 0.16 -6.03 7.52
N ALA A 6 -0.98 -5.50 7.98
CA ALA A 6 -2.12 -6.32 8.42
C ALA A 6 -2.69 -7.18 7.28
N LEU A 7 -2.82 -6.61 6.07
CA LEU A 7 -3.41 -7.28 4.92
C LEU A 7 -2.49 -8.35 4.32
N ALA A 8 -1.17 -8.10 4.33
CA ALA A 8 -0.16 -9.10 3.93
C ALA A 8 0.18 -10.11 5.04
N GLY A 9 -0.32 -9.92 6.27
CA GLY A 9 -0.03 -10.80 7.42
C GLY A 9 1.41 -10.73 7.91
N VAL A 10 2.07 -9.58 7.78
CA VAL A 10 3.48 -9.38 8.12
C VAL A 10 3.67 -8.22 9.10
N GLY A 11 4.84 -8.16 9.75
CA GLY A 11 5.20 -7.02 10.59
C GLY A 11 5.48 -5.74 9.78
N ILE A 12 5.29 -4.57 10.40
CA ILE A 12 5.60 -3.27 9.79
C ILE A 12 7.07 -3.19 9.35
N LYS A 13 7.98 -3.78 10.14
CA LYS A 13 9.41 -3.88 9.80
C LYS A 13 9.63 -4.62 8.47
N THR A 14 8.88 -5.68 8.21
CA THR A 14 8.97 -6.47 6.97
C THR A 14 8.48 -5.66 5.77
N VAL A 15 7.37 -4.92 5.92
CA VAL A 15 6.90 -4.01 4.87
C VAL A 15 7.93 -2.93 4.57
N SER A 16 8.56 -2.37 5.62
CA SER A 16 9.65 -1.40 5.46
C SER A 16 10.82 -1.99 4.67
N ARG A 17 11.23 -3.23 4.97
CA ARG A 17 12.29 -3.92 4.24
C ARG A 17 11.95 -4.12 2.77
N VAL A 18 10.73 -4.57 2.47
CA VAL A 18 10.28 -4.77 1.09
C VAL A 18 10.29 -3.45 0.31
N ILE A 19 9.85 -2.35 0.92
CA ILE A 19 9.79 -1.05 0.26
C ILE A 19 11.17 -0.44 0.06
N ASN A 20 12.11 -0.68 0.98
CA ASN A 20 13.49 -0.22 0.89
C ASN A 20 14.42 -1.20 0.16
N ASP A 21 13.88 -2.26 -0.44
CA ASP A 21 14.64 -3.33 -1.11
C ASP A 21 15.71 -3.99 -0.22
N GLU A 22 15.47 -4.06 1.08
CA GLU A 22 16.40 -4.68 2.01
C GLU A 22 16.41 -6.22 1.89
N PRO A 23 17.60 -6.85 1.95
CA PRO A 23 17.72 -8.30 1.97
C PRO A 23 17.14 -8.93 3.25
N GLY A 24 16.73 -10.19 3.16
CA GLY A 24 16.16 -10.95 4.28
C GLY A 24 14.63 -10.98 4.32
N VAL A 25 13.97 -10.73 3.18
CA VAL A 25 12.54 -11.00 2.99
C VAL A 25 12.39 -12.05 1.89
N SER A 26 11.64 -13.12 2.15
CA SER A 26 11.35 -14.14 1.13
C SER A 26 10.53 -13.53 -0.01
N GLU A 27 10.75 -13.99 -1.24
CA GLU A 27 9.99 -13.56 -2.41
C GLU A 27 8.48 -13.73 -2.22
N ALA A 28 8.04 -14.82 -1.57
CA ALA A 28 6.64 -15.05 -1.24
C ALA A 28 6.05 -13.93 -0.36
N THR A 29 6.85 -13.40 0.56
CA THR A 29 6.45 -12.29 1.44
C THR A 29 6.48 -10.96 0.70
N ARG A 30 7.47 -10.75 -0.17
CA ARG A 30 7.57 -9.56 -1.03
C ARG A 30 6.33 -9.46 -1.93
N ASP A 31 5.91 -10.57 -2.54
CA ASP A 31 4.73 -10.61 -3.42
C ASP A 31 3.43 -10.27 -2.66
N LYS A 32 3.24 -10.85 -1.46
CA LYS A 32 2.10 -10.51 -0.58
C LYS A 32 2.06 -9.01 -0.24
N VAL A 33 3.20 -8.42 0.12
CA VAL A 33 3.28 -6.98 0.44
C VAL A 33 2.98 -6.13 -0.78
N LEU A 34 3.51 -6.48 -1.96
CA LEU A 34 3.23 -5.79 -3.22
C LEU A 34 1.75 -5.86 -3.59
N SER A 35 1.14 -7.05 -3.50
CA SER A 35 -0.28 -7.26 -3.77
C SER A 35 -1.16 -6.48 -2.81
N ALA A 36 -0.85 -6.52 -1.51
CA ALA A 36 -1.57 -5.77 -0.48
C ALA A 36 -1.45 -4.25 -0.67
N SER A 37 -0.25 -3.77 -1.02
CA SER A 37 -0.01 -2.36 -1.32
C SER A 37 -0.83 -1.92 -2.54
N ARG A 38 -0.87 -2.75 -3.59
CA ARG A 38 -1.62 -2.47 -4.82
C ARG A 38 -3.14 -2.44 -4.58
N GLN A 39 -3.67 -3.35 -3.76
CA GLN A 39 -5.08 -3.33 -3.35
C GLN A 39 -5.43 -2.07 -2.54
N LEU A 40 -4.56 -1.68 -1.61
CA LEU A 40 -4.79 -0.49 -0.79
C LEU A 40 -4.70 0.80 -1.62
N SER A 41 -3.73 0.89 -2.53
CA SER A 41 -3.62 2.00 -3.48
C SER A 41 -4.83 2.07 -4.41
N TYR A 42 -5.29 0.93 -4.94
CA TYR A 42 -6.51 0.89 -5.76
C TYR A 42 -7.73 1.45 -5.03
N GLN A 43 -7.88 1.11 -3.75
CA GLN A 43 -8.96 1.63 -2.92
C GLN A 43 -8.82 3.14 -2.66
N LEU A 44 -7.58 3.63 -2.52
CA LEU A 44 -7.28 5.06 -2.34
C LEU A 44 -7.50 5.84 -3.65
N ASP A 45 -7.12 5.30 -4.80
CA ASP A 45 -7.33 5.89 -6.12
C ASP A 45 -8.82 5.98 -6.46
N MET A 46 -9.62 4.96 -6.10
CA MET A 46 -11.07 5.00 -6.22
C MET A 46 -11.69 6.07 -5.31
N ALA A 47 -11.22 6.18 -4.06
CA ALA A 47 -11.65 7.23 -3.14
C ALA A 47 -11.24 8.64 -3.64
N ALA A 48 -10.01 8.80 -4.12
CA ALA A 48 -9.45 10.06 -4.63
C ALA A 48 -10.06 10.45 -5.99
N GLY A 49 -10.44 9.49 -6.82
CA GLY A 49 -11.17 9.70 -8.08
C GLY A 49 -12.56 10.30 -7.86
N SER A 50 -13.21 9.98 -6.74
CA SER A 50 -14.47 10.64 -6.35
C SER A 50 -14.24 12.08 -5.85
N LEU A 51 -13.13 12.32 -5.12
CA LEU A 51 -12.82 13.62 -4.53
C LEU A 51 -12.31 14.65 -5.56
N ARG A 52 -11.60 14.21 -6.61
CA ARG A 52 -11.14 15.09 -7.71
C ARG A 52 -12.30 15.71 -8.50
N ARG A 53 -13.52 15.16 -8.45
CA ARG A 53 -14.71 15.81 -9.02
C ARG A 53 -15.37 16.85 -8.11
N ALA A 54 -15.08 16.84 -6.81
CA ALA A 54 -15.65 17.79 -5.85
C ALA A 54 -14.71 18.95 -5.47
N GLY A 55 -13.41 18.86 -5.81
CA GLY A 55 -12.37 19.81 -5.37
C GLY A 55 -12.03 20.96 -6.33
N ARG A 56 -12.74 21.16 -7.44
CA ARG A 56 -12.65 22.41 -8.22
C ARG A 56 -13.65 23.42 -7.67
N ARG A 57 -13.42 23.89 -6.44
CA ARG A 57 -14.00 25.14 -5.97
C ARG A 57 -12.86 26.11 -5.70
N THR A 58 -12.43 26.77 -6.76
CA THR A 58 -11.83 28.11 -6.69
C THR A 58 -12.71 28.99 -5.82
N LEU A 59 -12.14 29.59 -4.77
CA LEU A 59 -12.40 30.94 -4.28
C LEU A 59 -11.18 31.36 -3.46
#